data_AF-A0A7X7MT30-F1
#
_entry.id   AF-A0A7X7MT30-F1
#
_cell.length_a   1.000
_cell.length_b   1.000
_cell.length_c   1.000
_cell.angle_alpha   90.00
_cell.angle_beta   90.00
_cell.angle_gamma   90.00
#
_symmetry.space_group_name_H-M   'P 1'
#
loop_
_entity.id
_entity.type
_entity.pdbx_description
1 polymer ?
#
loop_
_entity_poly.entity_id
_entity_poly.type
_entity_poly.pdbx_seq_one_letter_code
_entity_poly.pdbx_strand_id
1 'polypeptide(L)'
;MDMRGGFDMKMGWMSFTVAALCLNVGFAREWENEQINAVNREPARAASFPLAKAADALTAEEPDTPYRVLLNGDWTYCWSGSPDERPVDFHTPGFDAARWFTIDVPSCVEMRGYGIPIYTNIRYPHQRKPPLIGTEYNPVSSYLKRF
;
A
#
# COMPACT_ATOMS: atom_id res chain seq x y z
N MET A 1 88.30 8.04 -2.39
CA MET A 1 88.00 7.97 -0.94
C MET A 1 87.09 9.13 -0.60
N ASP A 2 85.78 8.92 -0.74
CA ASP A 2 84.76 9.20 0.29
C ASP A 2 83.45 8.68 -0.31
N MET A 3 82.81 7.79 0.43
CA MET A 3 81.58 7.11 0.07
C MET A 3 80.46 7.76 0.86
N ARG A 4 79.43 8.27 0.17
CA ARG A 4 78.11 8.49 0.76
C ARG A 4 77.06 8.53 -0.35
N GLY A 5 76.63 7.34 -0.76
CA GLY A 5 75.47 7.15 -1.63
C GLY A 5 74.19 7.40 -0.83
N GLY A 6 73.43 8.42 -1.21
CA GLY A 6 72.07 8.63 -0.73
C GLY A 6 71.11 7.75 -1.53
N PHE A 7 70.51 6.76 -0.86
CA PHE A 7 69.39 6.00 -1.40
C PHE A 7 68.12 6.85 -1.24
N ASP A 8 67.67 7.47 -2.33
CA ASP A 8 66.43 8.24 -2.38
C ASP A 8 65.26 7.29 -2.72
N MET A 9 64.57 6.81 -1.68
CA MET A 9 63.47 5.85 -1.80
C MET A 9 62.17 6.61 -2.09
N LYS A 10 61.84 6.77 -3.39
CA LYS A 10 60.55 7.31 -3.83
C LYS A 10 59.42 6.34 -3.49
N MET A 11 58.83 6.52 -2.31
CA MET A 11 57.62 5.83 -1.85
C MET A 11 56.40 6.40 -2.59
N GLY A 12 56.05 5.83 -3.74
CA GLY A 12 54.84 6.19 -4.47
C GLY A 12 53.59 5.76 -3.71
N TRP A 13 52.80 6.73 -3.22
CA TRP A 13 51.51 6.47 -2.61
C TRP A 13 50.50 6.13 -3.71
N MET A 14 50.17 4.86 -3.85
CA MET A 14 49.12 4.38 -4.74
C MET A 14 47.78 4.61 -4.03
N SER A 15 47.11 5.71 -4.37
CA SER A 15 45.79 6.04 -3.84
C SER A 15 44.74 5.10 -4.45
N PHE A 16 44.34 4.06 -3.71
CA PHE A 16 43.19 3.24 -4.06
C PHE A 16 41.91 3.97 -3.63
N THR A 17 41.28 4.68 -4.56
CA THR A 17 39.94 5.23 -4.35
C THR A 17 38.94 4.08 -4.42
N VAL A 18 38.51 3.57 -3.26
CA VAL A 18 37.34 2.69 -3.19
C VAL A 18 36.11 3.54 -3.44
N ALA A 19 35.57 3.48 -4.65
CA ALA A 19 34.26 4.02 -4.95
C ALA A 19 33.22 3.19 -4.20
N ALA A 20 32.68 3.74 -3.10
CA ALA A 20 31.53 3.17 -2.43
C ALA A 20 30.33 3.28 -3.38
N LEU A 21 29.98 2.16 -4.02
CA LEU A 21 28.75 2.03 -4.79
C LEU A 21 27.59 2.01 -3.77
N CYS A 22 27.04 3.18 -3.46
CA CYS A 22 25.77 3.25 -2.75
C CYS A 22 24.70 2.67 -3.69
N LEU A 23 24.36 1.39 -3.50
CA LEU A 23 23.17 0.81 -4.09
C LEU A 23 21.97 1.55 -3.48
N ASN A 24 21.42 2.48 -4.25
CA ASN A 24 20.15 3.11 -3.94
C ASN A 24 19.08 2.03 -4.17
N VAL A 25 18.81 1.20 -3.16
CA VAL A 25 17.63 0.33 -3.15
C VAL A 25 16.45 1.26 -2.95
N GLY A 26 15.93 1.81 -4.05
CA GLY A 26 14.62 2.43 -4.04
C GLY A 26 13.64 1.39 -3.52
N PHE A 27 13.02 1.66 -2.36
CA PHE A 27 12.04 0.74 -1.80
C PHE A 27 10.92 0.56 -2.82
N ALA A 28 10.74 -0.67 -3.31
CA ALA A 28 9.58 -1.01 -4.12
C ALA A 28 8.32 -0.69 -3.30
N ARG A 29 7.29 -0.13 -3.96
CA ARG A 29 5.97 0.10 -3.33
C ARG A 29 5.49 -1.23 -2.75
N GLU A 30 4.82 -1.25 -1.59
CA GLU A 30 4.47 -2.53 -0.94
C GLU A 30 3.64 -3.43 -1.85
N TRP A 31 2.78 -2.84 -2.69
CA TRP A 31 1.94 -3.54 -3.65
C TRP A 31 2.68 -4.03 -4.93
N GLU A 32 3.95 -3.69 -5.11
CA GLU A 32 4.84 -4.26 -6.16
C GLU A 32 5.93 -5.17 -5.57
N ASN A 33 5.77 -5.60 -4.31
CA ASN A 33 6.69 -6.52 -3.64
C ASN A 33 5.96 -7.78 -3.19
N GLU A 34 6.17 -8.89 -3.90
CA GLU A 34 5.48 -10.16 -3.63
C GLU A 34 5.85 -10.81 -2.30
N GLN A 35 6.95 -10.38 -1.66
CA GLN A 35 7.34 -10.83 -0.32
C GLN A 35 6.53 -10.13 0.79
N ILE A 36 5.81 -9.05 0.47
CA ILE A 36 4.97 -8.29 1.39
C ILE A 36 3.50 -8.58 1.07
N ASN A 37 2.89 -9.51 1.79
CA ASN A 37 1.46 -9.83 1.65
C ASN A 37 0.57 -9.14 2.70
N ALA A 38 1.17 -8.61 3.78
CA ALA A 38 0.52 -7.86 4.84
C ALA A 38 1.54 -7.11 5.69
N VAL A 39 1.12 -6.01 6.30
CA VAL A 39 1.87 -5.27 7.33
C VAL A 39 0.95 -5.10 8.53
N ASN A 40 1.41 -5.48 9.73
CA ASN A 40 0.70 -5.33 11.01
C ASN A 40 -0.72 -5.95 11.08
N ARG A 41 -1.03 -6.93 10.23
CA ARG A 41 -2.30 -7.66 10.27
C ARG A 41 -2.25 -8.74 11.36
N GLU A 42 -3.29 -8.83 12.17
CA GLU A 42 -3.47 -9.90 13.15
C GLU A 42 -3.45 -11.30 12.49
N PRO A 43 -2.98 -12.36 13.19
CA PRO A 43 -3.01 -13.73 12.68
C PRO A 43 -4.43 -14.20 12.34
N ALA A 44 -4.54 -15.07 11.34
CA ALA A 44 -5.81 -15.68 10.99
C ALA A 44 -6.35 -16.54 12.15
N ARG A 45 -7.65 -16.40 12.45
CA ARG A 45 -8.37 -17.18 13.46
C ARG A 45 -9.78 -17.48 12.99
N ALA A 46 -10.46 -18.42 13.67
CA ALA A 46 -11.88 -18.67 13.43
C ALA A 46 -12.71 -17.40 13.65
N ALA A 47 -13.73 -17.20 12.81
CA ALA A 47 -14.62 -16.05 12.90
C ALA A 47 -15.37 -16.08 14.25
N SER A 48 -15.23 -15.00 15.02
CA SER A 48 -16.00 -14.80 16.24
C SER A 48 -15.95 -13.33 16.66
N PHE A 49 -16.96 -12.90 17.39
CA PHE A 49 -17.08 -11.60 17.98
C PHE A 49 -17.62 -11.73 19.41
N PRO A 50 -17.29 -10.77 20.30
CA PRO A 50 -17.77 -10.81 21.68
C PRO A 50 -19.29 -10.64 21.75
N LEU A 51 -19.94 -11.42 22.61
CA LEU A 51 -21.36 -11.36 22.90
C LEU A 51 -21.58 -10.91 24.34
N ALA A 52 -22.70 -10.22 24.59
CA ALA A 52 -23.08 -9.84 25.96
C ALA A 52 -23.55 -11.05 26.78
N LYS A 53 -24.14 -12.07 26.15
CA LYS A 53 -24.67 -13.27 26.81
C LYS A 53 -24.27 -14.53 26.04
N ALA A 54 -23.95 -15.59 26.78
CA ALA A 54 -23.61 -16.88 26.20
C ALA A 54 -24.77 -17.53 25.42
N ALA A 55 -26.02 -17.27 25.83
CA ALA A 55 -27.21 -17.81 25.16
C ALA A 55 -27.34 -17.33 23.70
N ASP A 56 -26.87 -16.12 23.40
CA ASP A 56 -26.93 -15.54 22.05
C ASP A 56 -26.00 -16.28 21.07
N ALA A 57 -25.02 -17.06 21.56
CA ALA A 57 -24.14 -17.86 20.72
C ALA A 57 -24.82 -19.09 20.09
N LEU A 58 -26.05 -19.41 20.51
CA LEU A 58 -26.79 -20.59 20.08
C LEU A 58 -27.86 -20.28 19.02
N THR A 59 -27.96 -19.03 18.56
CA THR A 59 -28.89 -18.63 17.51
C THR A 59 -28.33 -18.92 16.12
N ALA A 60 -29.21 -19.20 15.15
CA ALA A 60 -28.82 -19.41 13.75
C ALA A 60 -28.49 -18.09 13.03
N GLU A 61 -29.12 -17.00 13.47
CA GLU A 61 -28.85 -15.65 12.98
C GLU A 61 -27.68 -15.02 13.74
N GLU A 62 -26.97 -14.11 13.09
CA GLU A 62 -25.87 -13.35 13.70
C GLU A 62 -26.42 -12.43 14.79
N PRO A 63 -26.14 -12.68 16.09
CA PRO A 63 -26.71 -11.88 17.16
C PRO A 63 -26.17 -10.44 17.14
N ASP A 64 -27.02 -9.52 17.60
CA ASP A 64 -26.58 -8.17 17.92
C ASP A 64 -25.72 -8.16 19.18
N THR A 65 -24.72 -7.29 19.20
CA THR A 65 -23.81 -7.15 20.33
C THR A 65 -23.45 -5.69 20.54
N PRO A 66 -23.38 -5.20 21.79
CA PRO A 66 -22.96 -3.83 22.09
C PRO A 66 -21.48 -3.59 21.78
N TYR A 67 -20.72 -4.65 21.48
CA TYR A 67 -19.29 -4.60 21.23
C TYR A 67 -18.94 -4.52 19.73
N ARG A 68 -19.94 -4.34 18.86
CA ARG A 68 -19.78 -4.22 17.40
C ARG A 68 -20.41 -2.92 16.94
N VAL A 69 -19.70 -2.21 16.06
CA VAL A 69 -20.23 -1.04 15.34
C VAL A 69 -20.13 -1.34 13.84
N LEU A 70 -21.25 -1.21 13.13
CA LEU A 70 -21.30 -1.39 11.69
C LEU A 70 -20.87 -0.08 11.00
N LEU A 71 -19.90 -0.16 10.09
CA LEU A 71 -19.42 1.00 9.33
C LEU A 71 -19.96 1.06 7.89
N ASN A 72 -20.90 0.19 7.53
CA ASN A 72 -21.61 0.25 6.24
C ASN A 72 -22.39 1.56 6.07
N GLY A 73 -22.89 1.79 4.86
CA GLY A 73 -23.65 2.98 4.49
C GLY A 73 -22.79 3.97 3.70
N ASP A 74 -23.09 5.26 3.84
CA ASP A 74 -22.47 6.30 3.03
C ASP A 74 -21.05 6.63 3.52
N TRP A 75 -20.13 6.79 2.56
CA TRP A 75 -18.75 7.21 2.76
C TRP A 75 -18.41 8.36 1.81
N THR A 76 -17.60 9.31 2.28
CA THR A 76 -17.01 10.35 1.41
C THR A 76 -15.95 9.70 0.53
N TYR A 77 -15.98 9.98 -0.77
CA TYR A 77 -15.31 9.16 -1.78
C TYR A 77 -14.65 9.99 -2.89
N CYS A 78 -13.42 9.62 -3.25
CA CYS A 78 -12.69 10.16 -4.39
C CYS A 78 -12.07 9.04 -5.22
N TRP A 79 -12.28 9.13 -6.54
CA TRP A 79 -11.67 8.27 -7.53
C TRP A 79 -10.52 9.00 -8.24
N SER A 80 -9.44 8.29 -8.53
CA SER A 80 -8.29 8.79 -9.30
C SER A 80 -7.88 7.75 -10.35
N GLY A 81 -7.44 8.20 -11.54
CA GLY A 81 -7.11 7.28 -12.64
C GLY A 81 -5.78 6.55 -12.44
N SER A 82 -4.90 7.13 -11.65
CA SER A 82 -3.59 6.60 -11.31
C SER A 82 -3.25 6.83 -9.83
N PRO A 83 -2.27 6.09 -9.26
CA PRO A 83 -1.82 6.33 -7.90
C PRO A 83 -1.24 7.72 -7.71
N ASP A 84 -0.64 8.30 -8.74
CA ASP A 84 0.04 9.60 -8.64
C ASP A 84 -0.95 10.78 -8.61
N GLU A 85 -2.20 10.57 -9.08
CA GLU A 85 -3.30 11.53 -9.02
C GLU A 85 -4.07 11.51 -7.69
N ARG A 86 -3.84 10.50 -6.85
CA ARG A 86 -4.62 10.30 -5.62
C ARG A 86 -4.34 11.41 -4.60
N PRO A 87 -5.32 11.76 -3.75
CA PRO A 87 -5.12 12.72 -2.67
C PRO A 87 -4.27 12.10 -1.55
N VAL A 88 -2.95 12.31 -1.55
CA VAL A 88 -1.99 11.60 -0.68
C VAL A 88 -2.27 11.78 0.82
N ASP A 89 -2.62 13.00 1.24
CA ASP A 89 -2.75 13.37 2.66
C ASP A 89 -4.18 13.27 3.20
N PHE A 90 -5.09 12.60 2.48
CA PHE A 90 -6.51 12.52 2.86
C PHE A 90 -6.77 11.81 4.20
N HIS A 91 -5.81 11.00 4.64
CA HIS A 91 -5.85 10.26 5.90
C HIS A 91 -5.59 11.15 7.13
N THR A 92 -5.11 12.39 6.91
CA THR A 92 -4.80 13.32 8.01
C THR A 92 -6.07 13.88 8.66
N PRO A 93 -6.11 13.99 10.01
CA PRO A 93 -7.24 14.62 10.69
C PRO A 93 -7.44 16.07 10.21
N GLY A 94 -8.68 16.42 9.88
CA GLY A 94 -9.02 17.76 9.42
C GLY A 94 -8.88 18.00 7.92
N PHE A 95 -8.51 16.98 7.13
CA PHE A 95 -8.53 17.05 5.67
C PHE A 95 -9.91 17.50 5.16
N ASP A 96 -9.91 18.48 4.26
CA ASP A 96 -11.12 18.99 3.63
C ASP A 96 -11.50 18.15 2.40
N ALA A 97 -12.49 17.29 2.60
CA ALA A 97 -13.09 16.47 1.54
C ALA A 97 -14.46 17.02 1.08
N ALA A 98 -14.77 18.31 1.30
CA ALA A 98 -16.08 18.87 0.97
C ALA A 98 -16.46 18.77 -0.52
N ARG A 99 -15.46 18.65 -1.40
CA ARG A 99 -15.65 18.50 -2.86
C ARG A 99 -15.74 17.05 -3.33
N TRP A 100 -15.59 16.09 -2.43
CA TRP A 100 -15.64 14.67 -2.78
C TRP A 100 -17.08 14.19 -2.93
N PHE A 101 -17.24 13.06 -3.60
CA PHE A 101 -18.54 12.43 -3.79
C PHE A 101 -18.93 11.62 -2.56
N THR A 102 -20.11 11.03 -2.60
CA THR A 102 -20.56 10.01 -1.65
C THR A 102 -20.75 8.69 -2.39
N ILE A 103 -20.37 7.58 -1.76
CA ILE A 103 -20.60 6.23 -2.27
C ILE A 103 -21.14 5.33 -1.14
N ASP A 104 -21.99 4.37 -1.50
CA ASP A 104 -22.44 3.34 -0.57
C ASP A 104 -21.38 2.24 -0.41
N VAL A 105 -21.19 1.81 0.83
CA VAL A 105 -20.27 0.73 1.19
C VAL A 105 -21.05 -0.38 1.90
N PRO A 106 -20.91 -1.66 1.48
CA PRO A 106 -20.01 -2.16 0.42
C PRO A 106 -20.57 -2.00 -1.00
N SER A 107 -19.70 -1.71 -1.98
CA SER A 107 -20.04 -1.73 -3.41
C SER A 107 -18.80 -1.93 -4.30
N CYS A 108 -19.02 -2.32 -5.57
CA CYS A 108 -17.99 -2.21 -6.61
C CYS A 108 -18.11 -0.83 -7.27
N VAL A 109 -17.03 -0.05 -7.30
CA VAL A 109 -17.06 1.36 -7.73
C VAL A 109 -17.40 1.54 -9.21
N GLU A 110 -17.09 0.55 -10.05
CA GLU A 110 -17.43 0.52 -11.46
C GLU A 110 -18.94 0.49 -11.68
N MET A 111 -19.68 -0.21 -10.79
CA MET A 111 -21.14 -0.24 -10.81
C MET A 111 -21.77 1.08 -10.34
N ARG A 112 -20.96 1.98 -9.77
CA ARG A 112 -21.33 3.33 -9.37
C ARG A 112 -20.83 4.40 -10.35
N GLY A 113 -20.30 3.98 -11.50
CA GLY A 113 -19.87 4.87 -12.59
C GLY A 113 -18.42 5.33 -12.53
N TYR A 114 -17.59 4.74 -11.66
CA TYR A 114 -16.18 5.09 -11.52
C TYR A 114 -15.26 4.03 -12.13
N GLY A 115 -14.41 4.44 -13.09
CA GLY A 115 -13.56 3.51 -13.81
C GLY A 115 -14.32 2.69 -14.86
N ILE A 116 -13.76 1.54 -15.22
CA ILE A 116 -14.25 0.72 -16.32
C ILE A 116 -14.28 -0.74 -15.84
N PRO A 117 -15.43 -1.43 -15.89
CA PRO A 117 -15.48 -2.86 -15.61
C PRO A 117 -14.79 -3.62 -16.76
N ILE A 118 -13.80 -4.44 -16.43
CA ILE A 118 -13.02 -5.19 -17.42
C ILE A 118 -13.28 -6.69 -17.26
N TYR A 119 -13.63 -7.35 -18.35
CA TYR A 119 -13.71 -8.80 -18.44
C TYR A 119 -12.64 -9.34 -19.40
N THR A 120 -11.86 -10.31 -18.93
CA THR A 120 -10.83 -11.01 -19.72
C THR A 120 -10.83 -12.49 -19.36
N ASN A 121 -10.69 -13.37 -20.36
CA ASN A 121 -10.58 -14.81 -20.10
C ASN A 121 -9.17 -15.21 -19.61
N ILE A 122 -8.14 -15.04 -20.47
CA ILE A 122 -6.76 -15.50 -20.18
C ILE A 122 -5.80 -14.32 -19.97
N ARG A 123 -6.01 -13.20 -20.68
CA ARG A 123 -5.10 -12.05 -20.69
C ARG A 123 -5.27 -11.23 -19.43
N TYR A 124 -4.16 -10.72 -18.86
CA TYR A 124 -4.25 -9.72 -17.79
C TYR A 124 -4.73 -8.40 -18.39
N PRO A 125 -5.49 -7.58 -17.63
CA PRO A 125 -5.91 -6.25 -18.07
C PRO A 125 -4.78 -5.21 -18.01
N HIS A 126 -3.59 -5.61 -17.56
CA HIS A 126 -2.37 -4.80 -17.47
C HIS A 126 -1.17 -5.52 -18.11
N GLN A 127 -0.01 -4.84 -18.15
CA GLN A 127 1.22 -5.41 -18.68
C GLN A 127 1.66 -6.65 -17.90
N ARG A 128 2.13 -7.69 -18.61
CA ARG A 128 2.61 -8.95 -18.01
C ARG A 128 4.08 -8.86 -17.60
N LYS A 129 4.40 -8.01 -16.62
CA LYS A 129 5.76 -7.79 -16.14
C LYS A 129 5.85 -7.92 -14.60
N PRO A 130 5.64 -9.13 -14.04
CA PRO A 130 5.64 -9.31 -12.59
C PRO A 130 7.00 -8.90 -11.98
N PRO A 131 7.01 -8.31 -10.76
CA PRO A 131 5.86 -8.00 -9.90
C PRO A 131 5.17 -6.64 -10.23
N LEU A 132 5.58 -5.95 -11.29
CA LEU A 132 5.13 -4.59 -11.62
C LEU A 132 3.73 -4.59 -12.25
N ILE A 133 2.86 -3.69 -11.78
CA ILE A 133 1.49 -3.54 -12.30
C ILE A 133 1.35 -2.37 -13.29
N GLY A 134 2.30 -1.42 -13.28
CA GLY A 134 2.23 -0.17 -14.04
C GLY A 134 1.44 0.93 -13.33
N THR A 135 1.68 2.19 -13.70
CA THR A 135 1.08 3.37 -13.05
C THR A 135 0.20 4.23 -13.95
N GLU A 136 0.19 4.00 -15.27
CA GLU A 136 -0.52 4.85 -16.24
C GLU A 136 -2.05 4.82 -16.06
N TYR A 137 -2.63 3.62 -15.98
CA TYR A 137 -4.03 3.41 -15.59
C TYR A 137 -4.08 2.35 -14.50
N ASN A 138 -4.05 2.80 -13.26
CA ASN A 138 -4.14 1.98 -12.06
C ASN A 138 -5.06 2.71 -11.07
N PRO A 139 -6.39 2.59 -11.28
CA PRO A 139 -7.36 3.41 -10.59
C PRO A 139 -7.30 3.25 -9.07
N VAL A 140 -7.39 4.36 -8.35
CA VAL A 140 -7.37 4.38 -6.90
C VAL A 140 -8.68 4.95 -6.36
N SER A 141 -9.21 4.26 -5.37
CA SER A 141 -10.42 4.64 -4.64
C SER A 141 -10.04 5.06 -3.22
N SER A 142 -10.26 6.32 -2.87
CA SER A 142 -10.02 6.87 -1.54
C SER A 142 -11.34 7.02 -0.79
N TYR A 143 -11.43 6.44 0.41
CA TYR A 143 -12.65 6.41 1.22
C TYR A 143 -12.40 7.09 2.57
N LEU A 144 -13.31 7.98 2.97
CA LEU A 144 -13.26 8.70 4.24
C LEU A 144 -14.60 8.59 4.96
N LYS A 145 -14.55 8.27 6.27
CA LYS A 145 -15.72 8.25 7.17
C LYS A 145 -15.33 8.79 8.53
N ARG A 146 -16.24 9.52 9.16
CA ARG A 146 -16.12 10.01 10.54
C ARG A 146 -17.04 9.18 11.43
N PHE A 147 -16.53 8.65 12.53
CA PHE A 147 -17.24 7.81 13.50
C PHE A 147 -16.76 8.09 14.92
#